data_AF-A0A954FMZ4-F1
#
_entry.id   AF-A0A954FMZ4-F1
#
_cell.length_a   1.000
_cell.length_b   1.000
_cell.length_c   1.000
_cell.angle_alpha   90.00
_cell.angle_beta   90.00
_cell.angle_gamma   90.00
#
_symmetry.space_group_name_H-M   'P 1'
#
loop_
_entity.id
_entity.type
_entity.pdbx_description
1 polymer ?
#
loop_
_entity_poly.entity_id
_entity_poly.type
_entity_poly.pdbx_seq_one_letter_code
_entity_poly.pdbx_strand_id
1 'polypeptide(L)' 'GDRYWRQSYTKAIARACAQAKVPVWSPNRLRHNAITEIRKLYGLDAARTVGGHTSAAVTEIYAEQDFDKARKIMLEWG' A
#
# COMPACT_ATOMS: atom_id res chain seq x y z
N GLY A 1 0.59 -19.79 12.55
CA GLY A 1 0.54 -18.46 11.95
C GLY A 1 1.88 -18.18 11.32
N ASP A 2 1.97 -18.24 10.00
CA ASP A 2 3.25 -18.11 9.30
C ASP A 2 3.81 -16.70 9.52
N ARG A 3 4.86 -16.65 10.33
CA ARG A 3 5.60 -15.44 10.63
C ARG A 3 6.37 -15.09 9.38
N TYR A 4 5.81 -14.21 8.54
CA TYR A 4 6.55 -13.63 7.42
C TYR A 4 7.80 -12.95 8.00
N TRP A 5 8.95 -13.56 7.80
CA TRP A 5 10.21 -12.97 8.21
C TRP A 5 10.42 -11.73 7.35
N ARG A 6 10.86 -10.61 7.94
CA ARG A 6 11.06 -9.33 7.23
C ARG A 6 11.87 -9.49 5.94
N GLN A 7 12.78 -10.46 5.91
CA GLN A 7 13.61 -10.78 4.75
C GLN A 7 12.83 -11.44 3.59
N SER A 8 11.74 -12.16 3.87
CA SER A 8 10.91 -12.82 2.86
C SER A 8 10.24 -11.80 1.93
N TYR A 9 9.79 -10.67 2.48
CA TYR A 9 9.18 -9.59 1.70
C TYR A 9 10.19 -8.91 0.77
N THR A 10 11.37 -8.57 1.28
CA THR A 10 12.46 -8.00 0.47
C THR A 10 12.93 -8.96 -0.63
N LYS A 11 13.02 -10.27 -0.33
CA LYS A 11 13.38 -11.29 -1.33
C LYS A 11 12.33 -11.43 -2.43
N ALA A 12 11.04 -11.35 -2.08
CA ALA A 12 9.96 -11.37 -3.06
C ALA A 12 10.05 -10.17 -4.01
N ILE A 13 10.28 -8.97 -3.48
CA ILE A 13 10.47 -7.75 -4.28
C ILE A 13 11.69 -7.86 -5.20
N ALA A 14 12.84 -8.32 -4.67
CA ALA A 14 14.05 -8.48 -5.47
C ALA A 14 13.85 -9.47 -6.64
N ARG A 15 13.12 -10.57 -6.41
CA ARG A 15 12.76 -11.53 -7.46
C ARG A 15 11.85 -10.92 -8.51
N ALA A 16 10.83 -10.17 -8.09
CA ALA A 16 9.92 -9.48 -9.00
C ALA A 16 10.68 -8.44 -9.86
N CYS A 17 11.57 -7.64 -9.25
CA CYS A 17 12.42 -6.70 -9.99
C CYS A 17 13.33 -7.40 -11.00
N ALA A 18 13.93 -8.53 -10.62
CA ALA A 18 14.75 -9.34 -11.52
C ALA A 18 13.95 -9.89 -12.70
N GLN A 19 12.73 -10.41 -12.46
CA GLN A 19 11.83 -10.88 -13.51
C GLN A 19 11.42 -9.75 -14.47
N ALA A 20 11.12 -8.56 -13.91
CA ALA A 20 10.76 -7.38 -14.69
C ALA A 20 11.96 -6.67 -15.34
N LYS A 21 13.20 -7.15 -15.13
CA LYS A 21 14.45 -6.53 -15.61
C LYS A 21 14.62 -5.06 -15.20
N VAL A 22 14.12 -4.69 -14.02
CA VAL A 22 14.25 -3.35 -13.45
C VAL A 22 15.20 -3.37 -12.25
N PRO A 23 15.83 -2.23 -11.89
CA PRO A 23 16.59 -2.13 -10.65
C PRO A 23 15.77 -2.56 -9.44
N VAL A 24 16.41 -3.18 -8.45
CA VAL A 24 15.73 -3.59 -7.22
C VAL A 24 15.20 -2.35 -6.49
N TRP A 25 13.91 -2.32 -6.23
CA TRP A 25 13.30 -1.24 -5.47
C TRP A 25 13.17 -1.63 -4.01
N SER A 26 13.33 -0.64 -3.12
CA SER A 26 13.08 -0.86 -1.70
C SER A 26 11.56 -0.92 -1.44
N PRO A 27 11.12 -1.67 -0.42
CA PRO A 27 9.71 -1.77 -0.08
C PRO A 27 9.01 -0.41 0.13
N ASN A 28 9.70 0.52 0.79
CA ASN A 28 9.17 1.87 1.01
C ASN A 28 9.02 2.65 -0.30
N ARG A 29 9.94 2.46 -1.26
CA ARG A 29 9.85 3.11 -2.58
C ARG A 29 8.62 2.62 -3.36
N LEU A 30 8.35 1.32 -3.31
CA LEU A 30 7.14 0.74 -3.90
C LEU A 30 5.88 1.32 -3.24
N ARG A 31 5.85 1.39 -1.91
CA ARG A 31 4.74 1.98 -1.15
C ARG A 31 4.49 3.44 -1.52
N HIS A 32 5.53 4.27 -1.59
CA HIS A 32 5.37 5.67 -1.99
C HIS A 32 4.92 5.85 -3.43
N ASN A 33 5.39 5.00 -4.35
CA ASN A 33 4.95 5.02 -5.73
C ASN A 33 3.45 4.68 -5.82
N ALA A 34 3.02 3.59 -5.19
CA ALA A 34 1.60 3.21 -5.12
C ALA A 34 0.71 4.32 -4.54
N ILE A 35 1.12 4.93 -3.42
CA ILE A 35 0.38 6.05 -2.81
C ILE A 35 0.33 7.27 -3.75
N THR A 36 1.40 7.53 -4.50
CA THR A 36 1.46 8.63 -5.46
C THR A 36 0.48 8.41 -6.62
N GLU A 37 0.43 7.20 -7.17
CA GLU A 37 -0.50 6.87 -8.25
C GLU A 37 -1.95 6.88 -7.77
N ILE A 38 -2.23 6.31 -6.60
CA ILE A 38 -3.56 6.36 -5.98
C ILE A 38 -4.00 7.80 -5.71
N ARG A 39 -3.09 8.68 -5.28
CA ARG A 39 -3.39 10.11 -5.13
C ARG A 39 -3.79 10.77 -6.45
N LYS A 40 -3.14 10.42 -7.57
CA LYS A 40 -3.48 10.97 -8.89
C LYS A 40 -4.85 10.48 -9.36
N LEU A 41 -5.17 9.22 -9.13
CA LEU A 41 -6.40 8.57 -9.64
C LEU A 41 -7.62 8.83 -8.75
N TYR A 42 -7.44 8.84 -7.43
CA TYR A 42 -8.53 8.82 -6.44
C TYR A 42 -8.48 9.99 -5.44
N GLY A 43 -7.50 10.89 -5.57
CA GLY A 43 -7.38 12.10 -4.74
C GLY A 43 -6.69 11.89 -3.39
N LEU A 44 -6.63 12.97 -2.60
CA LEU A 44 -5.86 13.02 -1.35
C LEU A 44 -6.40 12.09 -0.26
N ASP A 45 -7.72 12.00 -0.12
CA ASP A 45 -8.35 11.18 0.91
C ASP A 45 -8.07 9.70 0.70
N ALA A 46 -8.23 9.22 -0.54
CA ALA A 46 -7.88 7.85 -0.93
C ALA A 46 -6.42 7.52 -0.63
N ALA A 47 -5.50 8.44 -0.94
CA ALA A 47 -4.08 8.26 -0.67
C ALA A 47 -3.76 8.23 0.85
N ARG A 48 -4.48 8.99 1.68
CA ARG A 48 -4.32 8.98 3.15
C ARG A 48 -4.84 7.69 3.77
N THR A 49 -6.02 7.27 3.35
CA THR A 49 -6.69 6.04 3.78
C THR A 49 -5.85 4.81 3.42
N VAL A 50 -5.38 4.71 2.17
CA VAL A 50 -4.44 3.66 1.73
C VAL A 50 -3.05 3.79 2.41
N GLY A 51 -2.60 5.02 2.59
CA GLY A 51 -1.33 5.36 3.23
C GLY A 51 -1.28 5.06 4.73
N GLY A 52 -2.40 4.64 5.34
CA GLY A 52 -2.47 4.28 6.75
C GLY A 52 -2.31 5.48 7.71
N HIS A 53 -2.44 6.71 7.22
CA HIS A 53 -2.41 7.91 8.06
C HIS A 53 -3.78 8.10 8.71
N THR A 54 -4.05 7.30 9.73
CA THR A 54 -5.26 7.43 10.55
C THR A 54 -5.05 8.61 11.51
N SER A 55 -5.84 9.67 11.35
CA SER A 55 -6.05 10.60 12.47
C SER A 55 -6.78 9.80 13.54
N ALA A 56 -6.09 9.47 14.64
CA ALA A 56 -6.58 8.57 15.70
C ALA A 56 -7.74 9.16 16.54
N ALA A 57 -8.39 10.24 16.08
CA ALA A 57 -9.33 11.03 16.86
C ALA A 57 -10.83 10.82 16.51
N VAL A 58 -11.19 9.97 15.53
CA VAL A 58 -12.58 9.83 15.04
C VAL A 58 -13.00 8.36 14.79
N THR A 59 -12.37 7.41 15.49
CA THR A 59 -11.76 6.24 14.81
C THR A 59 -12.49 4.90 14.86
N GLU A 60 -13.75 4.75 15.30
CA GLU A 60 -14.43 3.44 15.13
C GLU A 60 -15.25 3.38 13.83
N ILE A 61 -16.31 4.18 13.71
CA ILE A 61 -17.19 4.15 12.52
C ILE A 61 -16.46 4.60 11.25
N TYR A 62 -15.60 5.64 11.35
CA TYR A 62 -14.85 6.13 10.19
C TYR A 62 -13.70 5.21 9.80
N ALA A 63 -13.13 4.43 10.74
CA ALA A 63 -12.07 3.49 10.40
C ALA A 63 -12.60 2.33 9.56
N GLU A 64 -13.77 1.77 9.88
CA GLU A 64 -14.39 0.72 9.06
C GLU A 64 -14.66 1.20 7.63
N GLN A 65 -15.24 2.40 7.47
CA GLN A 65 -15.48 3.01 6.16
C GLN A 65 -14.19 3.27 5.38
N ASP A 66 -13.14 3.71 6.07
CA ASP A 66 -11.81 3.91 5.48
C ASP A 66 -11.21 2.59 5.01
N PHE A 67 -11.31 1.50 5.79
CA PHE A 67 -10.81 0.19 5.39
C PHE A 67 -11.56 -0.37 4.18
N ASP A 68 -12.88 -0.25 4.13
CA ASP A 68 -13.68 -0.67 2.97
C ASP A 68 -13.32 0.13 1.71
N LYS A 69 -13.12 1.44 1.87
CA LYS A 69 -12.67 2.32 0.77
C LYS A 69 -11.26 1.95 0.29
N ALA A 70 -10.31 1.73 1.22
CA ALA A 70 -8.96 1.28 0.89
C ALA A 70 -9.01 -0.07 0.16
N ARG A 71 -9.83 -1.01 0.63
CA ARG A 71 -10.00 -2.33 0.01
C ARG A 71 -10.53 -2.21 -1.41
N LYS A 72 -11.56 -1.40 -1.64
CA LYS A 72 -12.12 -1.18 -2.98
C LYS A 72 -11.08 -0.61 -3.93
N ILE A 73 -10.35 0.42 -3.51
CA ILE A 73 -9.28 1.02 -4.31
C ILE A 73 -8.19 0.00 -4.62
N MET A 74 -7.79 -0.82 -3.64
CA MET A 74 -6.77 -1.85 -3.83
C MET A 74 -7.21 -2.95 -4.79
N LEU A 75 -8.51 -3.31 -4.79
CA LEU A 75 -9.07 -4.27 -5.74
C LEU A 75 -9.18 -3.73 -7.16
N GLU A 76 -9.44 -2.42 -7.32
CA GLU A 76 -9.49 -1.78 -8.63
C GLU A 76 -8.09 -1.51 -9.21
N TRP A 77 -7.09 -1.26 -8.35
CA TRP A 77 -5.74 -0.87 -8.75
C TRP A 77 -4.76 -2.05 -8.90
N GLY A 78 -4.88 -3.09 -8.08
CA GLY A 78 -3.97 -4.25 -8.04
C GLY A 78 -4.34 -5.36 -9.01
#